data_AF-A0A4V2YEZ7-F1
#
_entry.id   AF-A0A4V2YEZ7-F1
#
_cell.length_a   1.000
_cell.length_b   1.000
_cell.length_c   1.000
_cell.angle_alpha   90.00
_cell.angle_beta   90.00
_cell.angle_gamma   90.00
#
_symmetry.space_group_name_H-M   'P 1'
#
loop_
_entity.id
_entity.type
_entity.pdbx_description
1 polymer ?
#
loop_
_entity_poly.entity_id
_entity_poly.type
_entity_poly.pdbx_seq_one_letter_code
_entity_poly.pdbx_strand_id
1 'polypeptide(L)'
;LPEPPRAAPPPAAEEPEPVKVSPDENLVPIPMDGDGPLVVREKFHKAEPMGIEQALFEMELVGHDFYLYRDKATGHRSVVYRRRGWDYGVIRLVEEE
;
A
#
# COMPACT_ATOMS: atom_id res chain seq x y z
N LEU A 1 -6.03 22.90 -63.10
CA LEU A 1 -5.29 23.14 -61.84
C LEU A 1 -5.94 22.29 -60.75
N PRO A 2 -5.20 21.41 -60.06
CA PRO A 2 -5.72 20.60 -58.96
C PRO A 2 -5.73 21.38 -57.64
N GLU A 3 -6.70 21.09 -56.78
CA GLU A 3 -6.88 21.68 -55.44
C GLU A 3 -5.76 21.28 -54.47
N PRO A 4 -5.39 22.12 -53.48
CA PRO A 4 -4.35 21.79 -52.51
C PRO A 4 -4.80 20.68 -51.54
N PRO A 5 -3.87 19.86 -51.01
CA PRO A 5 -4.22 18.78 -50.10
C PRO A 5 -4.71 19.33 -48.76
N ARG A 6 -5.88 18.85 -48.32
CA ARG A 6 -6.51 19.16 -47.04
C ARG A 6 -5.60 18.67 -45.89
N ALA A 7 -5.20 19.60 -45.01
CA ALA A 7 -4.44 19.28 -43.81
C ALA A 7 -5.22 18.28 -42.93
N ALA A 8 -4.56 17.19 -42.53
CA ALA A 8 -5.09 16.25 -41.57
C ALA A 8 -5.19 16.94 -40.19
N PRO A 9 -6.25 16.68 -39.40
CA PRO A 9 -6.27 17.10 -38.01
C PRO A 9 -5.20 16.33 -37.22
N PRO A 10 -4.59 16.94 -36.19
CA PRO A 10 -3.65 16.25 -35.31
C PRO A 10 -4.35 15.07 -34.61
N PRO A 11 -3.63 14.00 -34.22
CA PRO A 11 -4.23 12.92 -33.45
C PRO A 11 -4.77 13.52 -32.15
N ALA A 12 -6.08 13.45 -31.98
CA ALA A 12 -6.75 13.79 -30.74
C ALA A 12 -6.08 12.97 -29.64
N ALA A 13 -5.64 13.68 -28.59
CA ALA A 13 -5.10 13.11 -27.37
C ALA A 13 -5.92 11.88 -26.96
N GLU A 14 -5.25 10.77 -26.71
CA GLU A 14 -5.80 9.66 -25.93
C GLU A 14 -6.31 10.25 -24.61
N GLU A 15 -7.62 10.45 -24.52
CA GLU A 15 -8.31 10.53 -23.24
C GLU A 15 -7.97 9.22 -22.50
N PRO A 16 -7.33 9.27 -21.32
CA PRO A 16 -7.07 8.05 -20.58
C PRO A 16 -8.43 7.45 -20.22
N GLU A 17 -8.72 6.28 -20.81
CA GLU A 17 -9.87 5.48 -20.45
C GLU A 17 -9.90 5.33 -18.91
N PRO A 18 -11.04 5.54 -18.23
CA PRO A 18 -11.10 5.39 -16.80
C PRO A 18 -10.73 3.95 -16.46
N VAL A 19 -9.57 3.79 -15.85
CA VAL A 19 -9.06 2.52 -15.32
C VAL A 19 -10.16 1.97 -14.42
N LYS A 20 -10.80 0.88 -14.84
CA LYS A 20 -11.77 0.14 -14.05
C LYS A 20 -11.01 -0.49 -12.88
N VAL A 21 -10.88 0.27 -11.81
CA VAL A 21 -10.34 -0.20 -10.54
C VAL A 21 -11.31 -1.24 -9.97
N SER A 22 -10.82 -2.46 -9.82
CA SER A 22 -11.46 -3.57 -9.13
C SER A 22 -11.92 -3.13 -7.73
N PRO A 23 -13.03 -3.67 -7.21
CA PRO A 23 -13.56 -3.33 -5.90
C PRO A 23 -12.78 -4.05 -4.80
N ASP A 24 -11.55 -3.63 -4.54
CA ASP A 24 -10.92 -3.86 -3.24
C ASP A 24 -11.35 -2.71 -2.32
N GLU A 25 -12.34 -2.98 -1.47
CA GLU A 25 -13.16 -2.05 -0.67
C GLU A 25 -12.42 -1.14 0.35
N ASN A 26 -11.12 -0.88 0.24
CA ASN A 26 -10.36 -0.11 1.26
C ASN A 26 -9.40 0.94 0.66
N LEU A 27 -9.90 1.77 -0.26
CA LEU A 27 -9.16 2.93 -0.76
C LEU A 27 -9.65 4.21 -0.07
N VAL A 28 -8.77 4.87 0.69
CA VAL A 28 -9.01 6.23 1.19
C VAL A 28 -8.27 7.23 0.30
N PRO A 29 -8.98 8.08 -0.46
CA PRO A 29 -8.33 9.11 -1.27
C PRO A 29 -7.80 10.22 -0.35
N ILE A 30 -6.48 10.43 -0.35
CA ILE A 30 -5.84 11.55 0.33
C ILE A 30 -5.64 12.68 -0.70
N PRO A 31 -6.25 13.86 -0.53
CA PRO A 31 -6.01 14.99 -1.42
C PRO A 31 -4.57 15.51 -1.23
N MET A 32 -3.78 15.53 -2.31
CA MET A 32 -2.48 16.20 -2.38
C MET A 32 -2.52 17.31 -3.46
N ASP A 33 -1.81 18.42 -3.21
CA ASP A 33 -1.65 19.58 -4.11
C ASP A 33 -0.73 19.34 -5.33
N GLY A 34 -0.60 18.10 -5.82
CA GLY A 34 0.31 17.74 -6.91
C GLY A 34 -0.21 16.60 -7.78
N ASP A 35 -0.06 16.75 -9.10
CA ASP A 35 -0.60 15.95 -10.21
C ASP A 35 -0.69 14.43 -9.93
N GLY A 36 -1.90 13.93 -9.66
CA GLY A 36 -2.23 12.51 -9.57
C GLY A 36 -2.81 12.07 -8.20
N PRO A 37 -3.91 11.29 -8.16
CA PRO A 37 -4.49 10.81 -6.90
C PRO A 37 -3.54 9.81 -6.22
N LEU A 38 -3.05 10.16 -5.03
CA LEU A 38 -2.30 9.22 -4.18
C LEU A 38 -3.28 8.21 -3.60
N VAL A 39 -3.29 7.01 -4.18
CA VAL A 39 -4.10 5.89 -3.71
C VAL A 39 -3.37 5.20 -2.56
N VAL A 40 -3.80 5.48 -1.32
CA VAL A 40 -3.34 4.73 -0.14
C VAL A 40 -4.25 3.51 0.05
N ARG A 41 -3.64 2.33 0.11
CA ARG A 41 -4.33 1.08 0.47
C ARG A 41 -4.34 0.95 1.98
N GLU A 42 -5.51 1.01 2.58
CA GLU A 42 -5.68 0.74 4.00
C GLU A 42 -5.93 -0.76 4.20
N LYS A 43 -5.14 -1.38 5.09
CA LYS A 43 -5.33 -2.78 5.45
C LYS A 43 -5.62 -2.86 6.94
N PHE A 44 -6.87 -3.15 7.28
CA PHE A 44 -7.29 -3.38 8.66
C PHE A 44 -6.77 -4.74 9.12
N HIS A 45 -5.89 -4.73 10.12
CA HIS A 45 -5.35 -5.95 10.73
C HIS A 45 -5.87 -6.08 12.16
N LYS A 46 -6.47 -7.23 12.51
CA LYS A 46 -6.91 -7.49 13.87
C LYS A 46 -5.68 -7.68 14.76
N ALA A 47 -5.47 -6.77 15.71
CA ALA A 47 -4.34 -6.80 16.64
C ALA A 47 -4.56 -7.82 17.78
N GLU A 48 -4.63 -9.10 17.43
CA GLU A 48 -4.68 -10.16 18.44
C GLU A 48 -3.33 -10.25 19.19
N PRO A 49 -3.36 -10.47 20.53
CA PRO A 49 -2.15 -10.61 21.31
C PRO A 49 -1.42 -11.91 20.94
N MET A 50 -0.28 -11.78 20.28
CA MET A 50 0.53 -12.91 19.83
C MET A 50 2.02 -12.69 20.11
N GLY A 51 2.82 -13.76 19.99
CA GLY A 51 4.27 -13.69 20.11
C GLY A 51 4.94 -13.31 18.78
N ILE A 52 6.23 -12.97 18.83
CA ILE A 52 7.03 -12.62 17.66
C ILE A 52 7.00 -13.76 16.61
N GLU A 53 7.15 -15.01 17.04
CA GLU A 53 7.15 -16.19 16.15
C GLU A 53 5.82 -16.34 15.41
N GLN A 54 4.71 -16.18 16.12
CA GLN A 54 3.37 -16.24 15.53
C GLN A 54 3.16 -15.09 14.52
N ALA A 55 3.62 -13.88 14.86
CA ALA A 55 3.56 -12.73 13.98
C ALA A 55 4.38 -12.93 12.70
N LEU A 56 5.53 -13.60 12.78
CA LEU A 56 6.33 -13.96 11.60
C LEU A 56 5.62 -14.98 10.71
N PHE A 57 4.99 -16.00 11.30
CA PHE A 57 4.23 -16.99 10.56
C PHE A 57 3.07 -16.35 9.79
N GLU A 58 2.32 -15.47 10.44
CA GLU A 58 1.24 -14.71 9.81
C GLU A 58 1.76 -13.71 8.77
N MET A 59 2.90 -13.06 9.00
CA MET A 59 3.55 -12.19 8.02
C MET A 59 3.88 -12.94 6.73
N GLU A 60 4.38 -14.17 6.84
CA GLU A 60 4.67 -15.06 5.72
C GLU A 60 3.38 -15.52 5.03
N LEU A 61 2.35 -15.87 5.80
CA LEU A 61 1.05 -16.30 5.29
C LEU A 61 0.37 -15.21 4.44
N VAL A 62 0.40 -13.96 4.90
CA VAL A 62 -0.18 -12.83 4.16
C VAL A 62 0.80 -12.27 3.11
N GLY A 63 2.07 -12.70 3.13
CA GLY A 63 3.08 -12.31 2.15
C GLY A 63 3.47 -10.83 2.18
N HIS A 64 3.41 -10.18 3.36
CA HIS A 64 3.82 -8.77 3.50
C HIS A 64 5.24 -8.65 4.06
N ASP A 65 5.90 -7.54 3.73
CA ASP A 65 7.21 -7.21 4.29
C ASP A 65 7.14 -6.69 5.73
N PHE A 66 5.96 -6.37 6.23
CA PHE A 66 5.73 -5.92 7.60
C PHE A 66 4.43 -6.49 8.16
N TYR A 67 4.41 -6.73 9.48
CA TYR A 67 3.24 -7.23 10.18
C TYR A 67 3.12 -6.59 11.56
N LEU A 68 2.00 -5.91 11.80
CA LEU A 68 1.67 -5.26 13.07
C LEU A 68 0.91 -6.24 13.96
N TYR A 69 1.36 -6.37 15.21
CA TYR A 69 0.74 -7.24 16.20
C TYR A 69 0.79 -6.59 17.59
N ARG A 70 0.03 -7.15 18.54
CA ARG A 70 0.17 -6.79 19.95
C ARG A 70 0.99 -7.87 20.63
N ASP A 71 2.09 -7.48 21.25
CA ASP A 71 2.97 -8.40 21.94
C ASP A 71 2.27 -8.96 23.20
N LYS A 72 2.16 -10.29 23.30
CA LYS A 72 1.46 -10.92 24.44
C LYS A 72 2.21 -10.77 25.77
N ALA A 73 3.54 -10.66 25.74
CA ALA A 73 4.36 -10.62 26.96
C ALA A 73 4.38 -9.21 27.58
N THR A 74 4.45 -8.19 26.73
CA THR A 74 4.60 -6.79 27.15
C THR A 74 3.33 -5.96 26.96
N GLY A 75 2.38 -6.44 26.15
CA GLY A 75 1.17 -5.69 25.80
C GLY A 75 1.40 -4.58 24.77
N HIS A 76 2.64 -4.31 24.38
CA HIS A 76 2.98 -3.23 23.46
C HIS A 76 2.63 -3.58 22.00
N ARG A 77 2.23 -2.55 21.25
CA ARG A 77 2.02 -2.65 19.81
C ARG A 77 3.39 -2.75 19.13
N SER A 78 3.62 -3.80 18.38
CA SER A 78 4.90 -4.13 17.76
C SER A 78 4.72 -4.47 16.29
N VAL A 79 5.73 -4.17 15.48
CA VAL A 79 5.78 -4.49 14.05
C VAL A 79 7.00 -5.35 13.79
N VAL A 80 6.81 -6.53 13.21
CA VAL A 80 7.91 -7.30 12.60
C VAL A 80 8.04 -6.89 11.14
N TYR A 81 9.26 -6.82 10.62
CA TYR A 81 9.49 -6.52 9.20
C TYR A 81 10.71 -7.26 8.65
N ARG A 82 10.70 -7.51 7.34
CA ARG A 82 11.79 -8.16 6.62
C ARG A 82 12.80 -7.15 6.11
N ARG A 83 14.09 -7.38 6.33
CA ARG A 83 15.20 -6.59 5.77
C ARG A 83 15.74 -7.22 4.48
N ARG A 84 16.28 -6.38 3.60
CA ARG A 84 17.04 -6.86 2.44
C ARG A 84 18.36 -7.44 2.93
N GLY A 85 18.48 -8.77 2.92
CA GLY A 85 19.69 -9.46 3.40
C GLY A 85 19.49 -10.76 4.18
N TRP A 86 18.24 -11.22 4.39
CA TRP A 86 17.83 -12.36 5.24
C TRP A 86 17.59 -12.06 6.73
N ASP A 87 17.70 -10.80 7.15
CA ASP A 87 17.41 -10.40 8.52
C ASP A 87 15.94 -10.03 8.76
N TYR A 88 15.46 -10.36 9.96
CA TYR A 88 14.16 -9.90 10.46
C TYR A 88 14.37 -8.83 11.54
N GLY A 89 13.63 -7.74 11.45
CA GLY A 89 13.64 -6.66 12.43
C GLY A 89 12.31 -6.58 13.19
N VAL A 90 12.37 -6.06 14.41
CA VAL A 90 11.18 -5.75 15.21
C VAL A 90 11.25 -4.29 15.64
N ILE A 91 10.15 -3.56 15.45
CA ILE A 91 9.93 -2.21 15.96
C ILE A 91 8.84 -2.32 17.02
N ARG A 92 9.06 -1.76 18.21
CA ARG A 92 8.09 -1.78 19.30
C ARG A 92 7.74 -0.34 19.66
N LEU A 93 6.45 -0.05 19.78
CA LEU A 93 5.98 1.22 20.33
C LEU A 93 6.14 1.17 21.85
N VAL A 94 7.08 1.95 22.35
CA VAL A 94 7.19 2.28 23.76
C VAL A 94 6.42 3.57 23.99
N GLU A 95 5.48 3.55 24.93
CA GLU A 95 4.85 4.78 25.42
C GLU A 95 5.79 5.29 26.53
N GLU A 96 6.52 6.37 26.27
CA GLU A 96 7.23 7.09 27.33
C GLU A 96 6.17 7.79 28.19
N GLU A 97 6.09 7.41 29.46
CA GLU A 97 5.26 8.07 30.49
C GLU A 97 6.04 9.20 31.17
#